data_AF-A0A7Z9IRC2-F1
#
_entry.id   AF-A0A7Z9IRC2-F1
#
_cell.length_a   1.000
_cell.length_b   1.000
_cell.length_c   1.000
_cell.angle_alpha   90.00
_cell.angle_beta   90.00
_cell.angle_gamma   90.00
#
_symmetry.space_group_name_H-M   'P 1'
#
loop_
_entity.id
_entity.type
_entity.pdbx_description
1 polymer ?
#
loop_
_entity_poly.entity_id
_entity_poly.type
_entity_poly.pdbx_seq_one_letter_code
_entity_poly.pdbx_strand_id
1 'polypeptide(L)'
;MKLLKIFAIILVNLVLVYFLTQNAGEKVNVNLLFSHFENVPVIVLILIVLSIGILAGYAVAVIQVISANTQIRSLQNKNRRLTDELNDLRNVAIDEGIYDTEDEDF
;
A
#
# COMPACT_ATOMS: atom_id res chain seq x y z
N MET A 1 18.37 2.69 -4.23
CA MET A 1 18.79 2.31 -5.60
C MET A 1 18.10 1.01 -6.00
N LYS A 2 17.51 0.92 -7.20
CA LYS A 2 16.78 -0.29 -7.65
C LYS A 2 17.68 -1.55 -7.61
N LEU A 3 18.95 -1.41 -8.00
CA LEU A 3 19.95 -2.49 -7.97
C LEU A 3 20.21 -3.04 -6.57
N LEU A 4 20.37 -2.17 -5.57
CA LEU A 4 20.59 -2.60 -4.18
C LEU A 4 19.40 -3.39 -3.62
N LYS A 5 18.17 -3.02 -3.98
CA LYS A 5 16.97 -3.76 -3.58
C LYS A 5 16.95 -5.17 -4.19
N ILE A 6 17.27 -5.27 -5.48
CA ILE A 6 17.35 -6.57 -6.18
C ILE A 6 18.45 -7.43 -5.57
N PHE A 7 19.63 -6.86 -5.32
CA PHE A 7 20.75 -7.57 -4.70
C PHE A 7 20.39 -8.11 -3.30
N ALA A 8 19.70 -7.31 -2.48
CA ALA A 8 19.22 -7.75 -1.17
C ALA A 8 18.21 -8.91 -1.29
N ILE A 9 17.28 -8.85 -2.25
CA ILE A 9 16.31 -9.94 -2.50
C ILE A 9 17.03 -11.24 -2.91
N ILE A 10 18.05 -11.15 -3.76
CA ILE A 10 18.86 -12.31 -4.16
C ILE A 10 19.56 -12.91 -2.94
N LEU A 11 20.18 -12.08 -2.10
CA LEU A 11 20.89 -12.55 -0.91
C LEU A 11 19.94 -13.24 0.08
N VAL A 12 18.74 -12.68 0.30
CA VAL A 12 17.70 -13.30 1.11
C VAL A 12 17.27 -14.66 0.53
N ASN A 13 17.09 -14.77 -0.79
CA ASN A 13 16.76 -16.06 -1.42
C ASN A 13 17.86 -17.09 -1.24
N LEU A 14 19.13 -16.69 -1.32
CA LEU A 14 20.26 -17.60 -1.16
C LEU A 14 20.33 -18.13 0.28
N VAL A 15 20.12 -17.26 1.27
CA VAL A 15 19.98 -17.66 2.68
C VAL A 15 18.80 -18.60 2.88
N LEU A 16 17.66 -18.32 2.25
CA LEU A 16 16.47 -19.18 2.33
C LEU A 16 16.74 -20.57 1.74
N VAL A 17 17.36 -20.66 0.56
CA VAL A 17 17.71 -21.94 -0.06
C VAL A 17 18.69 -22.70 0.84
N TYR A 18 19.73 -22.05 1.34
CA TYR A 18 20.66 -22.66 2.28
C TYR A 18 19.92 -23.21 3.52
N PHE A 19 19.04 -22.42 4.12
CA PHE A 19 18.24 -22.83 5.27
C PHE A 19 17.35 -24.04 4.95
N LEU A 20 16.69 -24.07 3.79
CA LEU A 20 15.88 -25.22 3.36
C LEU A 20 16.75 -26.47 3.20
N THR A 21 17.93 -26.37 2.57
CA THR A 21 18.82 -27.52 2.39
C THR A 21 19.30 -28.12 3.71
N GLN A 22 19.56 -27.29 4.73
CA GLN A 22 19.93 -27.77 6.07
C GLN A 22 18.81 -28.55 6.76
N ASN A 23 17.55 -28.30 6.40
CA ASN A 23 16.38 -28.94 7.00
C ASN A 23 15.77 -30.05 6.12
N ALA A 24 16.43 -30.44 5.01
CA ALA A 24 15.85 -31.33 4.01
C ALA A 24 15.62 -32.78 4.48
N GLY A 25 16.46 -33.28 5.38
CA GLY A 25 16.35 -34.63 5.92
C GLY A 25 15.48 -34.73 7.17
N GLU A 26 15.11 -33.60 7.77
CA GLU A 26 14.49 -33.56 9.09
C GLU A 26 12.97 -33.79 9.02
N LYS A 27 12.47 -34.58 9.97
CA LYS A 27 11.05 -34.88 10.14
C LYS A 27 10.63 -34.60 11.56
N VAL A 28 9.46 -33.98 11.71
CA VAL A 28 8.92 -33.60 13.02
C VAL A 28 7.46 -34.00 13.15
N ASN A 29 7.05 -34.25 14.39
CA ASN A 29 5.65 -34.43 14.73
C ASN A 29 5.05 -33.07 15.07
N VAL A 30 4.00 -32.69 14.35
CA VAL A 30 3.33 -31.40 14.50
C VAL A 30 2.00 -31.62 15.19
N ASN A 31 1.84 -30.95 16.32
CA ASN A 31 0.56 -30.83 17.00
C ASN A 31 -0.03 -29.44 16.72
N LEU A 32 -1.05 -29.38 15.87
CA LEU A 32 -1.88 -28.21 15.65
C LEU A 32 -3.10 -28.27 16.57
N LEU A 33 -3.70 -27.11 16.87
CA LEU A 33 -4.85 -26.98 17.80
C LEU A 33 -5.94 -28.06 17.65
N PHE A 34 -6.19 -28.54 16.43
CA PHE A 34 -7.22 -29.54 16.13
C PHE A 34 -6.71 -30.76 15.36
N SER A 35 -5.40 -30.88 15.11
CA SER A 35 -4.88 -31.94 14.22
C SER A 35 -3.44 -32.30 14.54
N HIS A 36 -3.16 -33.60 14.60
CA HIS A 36 -1.81 -34.13 14.79
C HIS A 36 -1.31 -34.74 13.49
N PHE A 37 -0.09 -34.38 13.11
CA PHE A 37 0.59 -34.91 11.95
C PHE A 37 1.94 -35.47 12.36
N GLU A 38 2.18 -36.74 12.06
CA GLU A 38 3.43 -37.42 12.39
C GLU A 38 4.39 -37.45 11.20
N ASN A 39 5.69 -37.44 11.48
CA ASN A 39 6.76 -37.60 10.48
C ASN A 39 6.69 -36.61 9.32
N VAL A 40 6.27 -35.37 9.57
CA VAL A 40 6.13 -34.34 8.55
C VAL A 40 7.52 -33.78 8.20
N PRO A 41 7.89 -33.70 6.91
CA PRO A 41 9.13 -33.06 6.50
C PRO A 41 9.17 -31.58 6.89
N VAL A 42 10.24 -31.15 7.56
CA VAL A 42 10.38 -29.77 8.05
C VAL A 42 10.36 -28.75 6.90
N ILE A 43 10.96 -29.09 5.75
CA ILE A 43 10.89 -28.26 4.53
C ILE A 43 9.44 -27.91 4.16
N VAL A 44 8.53 -28.88 4.20
CA VAL A 44 7.13 -28.67 3.78
C VAL A 44 6.45 -27.68 4.73
N LEU A 45 6.70 -27.79 6.03
CA LEU A 45 6.17 -26.86 7.03
C LEU A 45 6.70 -25.44 6.82
N ILE A 46 8.02 -25.29 6.62
CA ILE A 46 8.64 -23.99 6.35
C ILE A 46 8.01 -23.36 5.10
N LEU A 47 7.85 -24.13 4.02
CA LEU A 47 7.25 -23.64 2.77
C LEU A 47 5.80 -23.21 2.95
N ILE A 48 4.99 -23.97 3.69
CA ILE A 48 3.58 -23.62 3.95
C ILE A 48 3.49 -22.32 4.75
N VAL A 49 4.22 -22.23 5.87
CA VAL A 49 4.18 -21.03 6.74
C VAL A 49 4.71 -19.81 6.00
N LEU A 50 5.80 -19.96 5.24
CA LEU A 50 6.35 -18.89 4.40
C LEU A 50 5.32 -18.43 3.36
N SER A 51 4.66 -19.37 2.69
CA SER A 51 3.64 -19.06 1.67
C SER A 51 2.47 -18.29 2.28
N ILE A 52 1.97 -18.71 3.45
CA ILE A 52 0.91 -17.99 4.17
C ILE A 52 1.36 -16.57 4.53
N GLY A 53 2.58 -16.41 5.04
CA GLY A 53 3.16 -15.11 5.38
C GLY A 53 3.27 -14.17 4.17
N ILE A 54 3.73 -14.68 3.03
CA ILE A 54 3.83 -13.92 1.78
C ILE A 54 2.45 -13.49 1.29
N LEU A 55 1.48 -14.42 1.25
CA LEU A 55 0.12 -14.12 0.81
C LEU A 55 -0.55 -13.08 1.71
N ALA A 56 -0.42 -13.21 3.03
CA ALA A 56 -0.94 -12.25 3.99
C ALA A 56 -0.28 -10.87 3.81
N GLY A 57 1.04 -10.81 3.68
CA GLY A 57 1.77 -9.57 3.43
C GLY A 57 1.35 -8.90 2.12
N TYR A 58 1.16 -9.69 1.06
CA TYR A 58 0.65 -9.19 -0.22
C TYR A 58 -0.76 -8.63 -0.09
N ALA A 59 -1.67 -9.33 0.59
CA ALA A 59 -3.04 -8.85 0.81
C ALA A 59 -3.06 -7.49 1.54
N VAL A 60 -2.23 -7.34 2.58
CA VAL A 60 -2.05 -6.06 3.28
C VAL A 60 -1.54 -4.97 2.34
N ALA A 61 -0.53 -5.26 1.52
CA ALA A 61 0.00 -4.31 0.55
C ALA A 61 -1.05 -3.85 -0.48
N VAL A 62 -1.89 -4.77 -0.97
CA VAL A 62 -3.00 -4.45 -1.89
C VAL A 62 -3.99 -3.48 -1.24
N ILE A 63 -4.41 -3.75 0.00
CA ILE A 63 -5.33 -2.88 0.75
C ILE A 63 -4.71 -1.48 0.92
N GLN A 64 -3.42 -1.39 1.23
CA GLN A 64 -2.72 -0.11 1.37
C GLN A 64 -2.69 0.68 0.05
N VAL A 65 -2.41 0.02 -1.08
CA VAL A 65 -2.39 0.68 -2.40
C VAL A 65 -3.78 1.21 -2.76
N ILE A 66 -4.83 0.43 -2.51
CA ILE A 66 -6.22 0.86 -2.76
C ILE A 66 -6.55 2.08 -1.88
N SER A 67 -6.24 2.01 -0.59
CA SER A 67 -6.47 3.11 0.36
C SER A 67 -5.70 4.39 -0.03
N ALA A 68 -4.46 4.26 -0.49
CA ALA A 68 -3.69 5.41 -0.97
C ALA A 68 -4.37 6.08 -2.18
N ASN A 69 -4.85 5.29 -3.14
CA ASN A 69 -5.53 5.82 -4.32
C ASN A 69 -6.86 6.52 -3.99
N THR A 70 -7.64 6.00 -3.04
CA THR A 70 -8.88 6.65 -2.60
C THR A 70 -8.61 7.96 -1.87
N GLN A 71 -7.58 8.00 -1.03
CA GLN A 71 -7.14 9.23 -0.36
C GLN A 71 -6.68 10.30 -1.35
N ILE A 72 -5.88 9.93 -2.36
CA ILE A 72 -5.45 10.85 -3.43
C ILE A 72 -6.66 11.47 -4.14
N ARG A 73 -7.64 10.65 -4.55
CA ARG A 73 -8.86 11.15 -5.20
C ARG A 73 -9.66 12.08 -4.28
N SER A 74 -9.78 11.74 -3.00
CA SER A 74 -10.46 12.60 -2.02
C SER A 74 -9.77 13.96 -1.89
N LEU A 75 -8.43 13.97 -1.80
CA LEU A 75 -7.64 15.20 -1.73
C LEU A 75 -7.78 16.05 -2.99
N GLN A 76 -7.74 15.43 -4.17
CA GLN A 76 -7.96 16.12 -5.45
C GLN A 76 -9.35 16.77 -5.51
N ASN A 77 -10.40 16.06 -5.11
CA ASN A 77 -11.76 16.60 -5.09
C ASN A 77 -11.91 17.77 -4.11
N LYS A 78 -11.30 17.67 -2.91
CA LYS A 78 -11.28 18.76 -1.94
C LYS A 78 -10.53 19.98 -2.47
N ASN A 79 -9.38 19.76 -3.10
CA ASN A 79 -8.58 20.83 -3.67
C ASN A 79 -9.34 21.57 -4.80
N ARG A 80 -10.01 20.82 -5.69
CA ARG A 80 -10.87 21.41 -6.72
C ARG A 80 -12.00 22.23 -6.11
N ARG A 81 -12.73 21.67 -5.15
CA ARG A 81 -13.82 22.38 -4.46
C ARG A 81 -13.36 23.68 -3.80
N LEU A 82 -12.23 23.65 -3.09
CA LEU A 82 -11.66 24.86 -2.48
C LEU A 82 -11.22 25.88 -3.53
N THR A 83 -10.72 25.43 -4.67
CA THR A 83 -10.37 26.30 -5.80
C THR A 83 -11.62 26.95 -6.41
N ASP A 84 -12.70 26.19 -6.56
CA ASP A 84 -13.98 26.69 -7.05
C ASP A 84 -14.57 27.71 -6.06
N GLU A 85 -14.61 27.39 -4.76
CA GLU A 85 -15.07 28.31 -3.70
C GLU A 85 -14.22 29.61 -3.66
N LEU A 86 -12.91 29.51 -3.83
CA LEU A 86 -12.03 30.67 -3.89
C LEU A 86 -12.29 31.52 -5.15
N ASN A 87 -12.53 30.88 -6.30
CA ASN A 87 -12.87 31.58 -7.54
C ASN A 87 -14.23 32.27 -7.44
N ASP A 88 -15.22 31.63 -6.82
CA ASP A 88 -16.54 32.21 -6.58
C ASP A 88 -16.43 33.44 -5.66
N LEU A 89 -15.65 33.35 -4.57
CA LEU A 89 -15.37 34.49 -3.70
C LEU A 89 -14.66 35.63 -4.44
N ARG A 90 -13.69 35.31 -5.31
CA ARG A 90 -13.03 36.30 -6.16
C ARG A 90 -14.02 36.96 -7.13
N ASN A 91 -14.96 36.20 -7.68
CA ASN A 91 -15.93 36.69 -8.64
C ASN A 91 -16.99 37.58 -7.97
N VAL A 92 -17.44 37.22 -6.76
CA VAL A 92 -18.34 38.03 -5.93
C VAL A 92 -17.69 39.37 -5.55
N ALA A 93 -16.42 39.38 -5.13
CA ALA A 93 -15.70 40.62 -4.82
C ALA A 93 -15.46 41.55 -6.02
N ILE A 94 -15.55 41.06 -7.26
CA ILE A 94 -15.42 41.87 -8.48
C ILE A 94 -16.78 42.41 -8.93
N ASP A 95 -17.87 41.67 -8.71
CA ASP A 95 -19.25 42.09 -9.03
C ASP A 95 -19.76 43.20 -8.09
N GLU A 96 -19.22 43.27 -6.87
CA GLU A 96 -19.52 44.33 -5.89
C GLU A 96 -18.73 45.64 -6.12
N GLY A 97 -17.84 45.70 -7.12
CA GLY A 97 -16.86 46.77 -7.31
C GLY A 97 -16.86 47.49 -8.66
N ILE A 98 -17.85 47.27 -9.54
CA ILE A 98 -18.01 48.02 -10.80
C ILE A 98 -19.41 48.65 -10.91
N TYR A 99 -19.84 49.29 -9.82
CA TYR A 99 -20.85 50.34 -9.87
C TYR A 99 -20.35 51.48 -8.99
N ASP A 100 -19.44 52.29 -9.54
CA ASP A 100 -19.29 53.71 -9.23
C ASP A 100 -18.09 54.26 -10.00
N THR A 101 -18.36 54.74 -11.22
CA THR A 101 -17.80 55.97 -11.81
C THR A 101 -18.07 55.95 -13.32
N GLU A 102 -19.30 56.30 -13.72
CA GLU A 102 -19.48 57.15 -14.89
C GLU A 102 -20.55 58.18 -14.49
N ASP A 103 -20.07 59.28 -13.92
CA ASP A 103 -20.73 60.57 -14.02
C ASP A 103 -20.90 60.86 -15.52
N GLU A 104 -22.15 60.96 -16.01
CA GLU A 104 -22.43 61.84 -17.15
C GLU A 104 -23.58 62.77 -16.77
N ASP A 105 -23.19 64.04 -16.74
CA ASP A 105 -23.93 65.25 -16.44
C ASP A 105 -25.10 65.54 -17.43
N PHE A 106 -26.01 66.40 -16.95
CA PHE A 106 -27.03 67.23 -17.65
C PHE A 106 -28.47 66.72 -17.77
#